data_AF-A0A969NIR1-F1
#
_entry.id   AF-A0A969NIR1-F1
#
_cell.length_a   1.000
_cell.length_b   1.000
_cell.length_c   1.000
_cell.angle_alpha   90.00
_cell.angle_beta   90.00
_cell.angle_gamma   90.00
#
_symmetry.space_group_name_H-M   'P 1'
#
loop_
_entity.id
_entity.type
_entity.pdbx_description
1 polymer ?
#
loop_
_entity_poly.entity_id
_entity_poly.type
_entity_poly.pdbx_seq_one_letter_code
_entity_poly.pdbx_strand_id
1 'polypeptide(L)'
;MSFLTYHEETFYYEILEKEEIDITCIQESSYVKRLFKVRKFIRKGNFDIVLSFLAAANFMAEFAGIPYRNWKLIVGERSTNPNIYKSAKLKFYRLFHFFSDYIVANSHANMKIIEK
;
A
#
# COMPACT_ATOMS: atom_id res chain seq x y z
N MET A 1 0.81 -12.47 -11.72
CA MET A 1 1.12 -11.33 -10.83
C MET A 1 0.35 -10.12 -11.36
N SER A 2 -0.14 -9.21 -10.51
CA SER A 2 -0.87 -8.03 -10.98
C SER A 2 -0.44 -6.77 -10.24
N PHE A 3 -0.65 -5.62 -10.87
CA PHE A 3 -0.31 -4.31 -10.35
C PHE A 3 -1.59 -3.49 -10.14
N LEU A 4 -1.74 -2.93 -8.93
CA LEU A 4 -2.89 -2.12 -8.56
C LEU A 4 -2.47 -0.66 -8.37
N THR A 5 -3.09 0.25 -9.11
CA THR A 5 -2.93 1.69 -8.92
C THR A 5 -4.24 2.35 -8.51
N TYR A 6 -4.14 3.53 -7.90
CA TYR A 6 -5.28 4.35 -7.48
C TYR A 6 -5.23 5.78 -8.05
N HIS A 7 -4.25 6.00 -8.92
CA HIS A 7 -4.06 7.12 -9.82
C HIS A 7 -3.55 6.54 -11.13
N GLU A 8 -4.01 7.11 -12.24
CA GLU A 8 -3.52 6.76 -13.56
C GLU A 8 -2.18 7.46 -13.79
N GLU A 9 -1.13 6.67 -13.94
CA GLU A 9 0.21 7.14 -14.24
C GLU A 9 0.85 6.11 -15.16
N THR A 10 1.13 6.51 -16.40
CA THR A 10 1.58 5.62 -17.48
C THR A 10 3.08 5.36 -17.46
N PHE A 11 3.83 5.98 -16.54
CA PHE A 11 5.29 5.96 -16.51
C PHE A 11 5.88 4.54 -16.55
N TYR A 12 5.22 3.56 -15.93
CA TYR A 12 5.69 2.17 -15.89
C TYR A 12 4.92 1.22 -16.82
N TYR A 13 3.96 1.70 -17.61
CA TYR A 13 3.05 0.81 -18.35
C TYR A 13 3.80 -0.02 -19.38
N GLU A 14 4.70 0.58 -20.16
CA GLU A 14 5.49 -0.14 -21.16
C GLU A 14 6.31 -1.28 -20.54
N ILE A 15 6.87 -1.07 -19.35
CA ILE A 15 7.66 -2.08 -18.64
C ILE A 15 6.74 -3.19 -18.12
N LEU A 16 5.60 -2.84 -17.53
CA LEU A 16 4.66 -3.80 -16.97
C LEU A 16 3.98 -4.64 -18.07
N GLU A 17 3.62 -4.03 -19.19
CA GLU A 17 3.05 -4.72 -20.35
C GLU A 17 4.06 -5.67 -21.00
N LYS A 18 5.32 -5.23 -21.15
CA LYS A 18 6.41 -6.08 -21.66
C LYS A 18 6.63 -7.33 -20.81
N GLU A 19 6.46 -7.21 -19.50
CA GLU A 19 6.59 -8.33 -18.54
C GLU A 19 5.26 -9.07 -18.32
N GLU A 20 4.23 -8.80 -19.13
CA GLU A 20 2.91 -9.45 -19.08
C GLU A 20 2.24 -9.34 -17.69
N ILE A 21 2.42 -8.21 -17.01
CA ILE A 21 1.82 -7.93 -15.70
C ILE A 21 0.52 -7.15 -15.89
N ASP A 22 -0.60 -7.75 -15.50
CA ASP A 22 -1.91 -7.10 -15.53
C ASP A 22 -1.93 -5.85 -14.65
N ILE A 23 -2.40 -4.72 -15.22
CA ILE A 23 -2.54 -3.45 -14.51
C ILE A 23 -4.03 -3.17 -14.27
N THR A 24 -4.42 -2.97 -13.02
CA THR A 24 -5.75 -2.45 -12.66
C THR A 24 -5.61 -1.08 -12.03
N CYS A 25 -6.26 -0.07 -12.62
CA CYS A 25 -6.35 1.28 -12.04
C CYS A 25 -7.73 1.51 -11.42
N ILE A 26 -7.78 1.84 -10.13
CA ILE A 26 -8.98 2.28 -9.42
C ILE A 26 -8.96 3.80 -9.30
N GLN A 27 -9.34 4.48 -10.38
CA GLN A 27 -9.46 5.93 -10.38
C GLN A 27 -10.78 6.35 -9.71
N GLU A 28 -10.68 7.02 -8.57
CA GLU A 28 -11.82 7.50 -7.80
C GLU A 28 -11.44 8.78 -7.05
N SER A 29 -12.17 9.87 -7.29
CA SER A 29 -11.84 11.17 -6.69
C SER A 29 -12.05 11.14 -5.18
N SER A 30 -13.13 10.52 -4.71
CA SER A 30 -13.44 10.44 -3.28
C SER A 30 -12.50 9.46 -2.57
N TYR A 31 -11.73 9.96 -1.60
CA TYR A 31 -10.82 9.14 -0.81
C TYR A 31 -11.54 7.96 -0.13
N VAL A 32 -12.73 8.20 0.43
CA VAL A 32 -13.53 7.16 1.11
C VAL A 32 -14.00 6.11 0.11
N LYS A 33 -14.57 6.51 -1.05
CA LYS A 33 -14.98 5.54 -2.08
C LYS A 33 -13.80 4.73 -2.60
N ARG A 34 -12.64 5.39 -2.78
CA ARG A 34 -11.40 4.76 -3.24
C ARG A 34 -10.94 3.69 -2.28
N LEU A 35 -10.94 4.00 -0.98
CA LEU A 35 -10.61 3.06 0.09
C LEU A 35 -11.48 1.78 0.02
N PHE A 36 -12.79 1.93 -0.15
CA PHE A 36 -13.70 0.78 -0.29
C PHE A 36 -13.53 0.02 -1.60
N LYS A 37 -13.27 0.72 -2.71
CA LYS A 37 -13.02 0.08 -4.02
C LYS A 37 -11.73 -0.74 -4.02
N VAL A 38 -10.63 -0.18 -3.49
CA VAL A 38 -9.34 -0.88 -3.33
C VAL A 38 -9.50 -2.10 -2.43
N ARG A 39 -10.16 -1.93 -1.28
CA ARG A 39 -10.48 -3.06 -0.39
C ARG A 39 -11.27 -4.16 -1.10
N LYS A 40 -12.31 -3.79 -1.86
CA LYS A 40 -13.13 -4.75 -2.61
C LYS A 40 -12.30 -5.52 -3.62
N PHE A 41 -11.40 -4.84 -4.34
CA PHE A 41 -10.50 -5.47 -5.31
C PHE A 41 -9.57 -6.48 -4.64
N ILE A 42 -8.80 -6.06 -3.63
CA ILE A 42 -7.84 -6.92 -2.93
C ILE A 42 -8.54 -8.17 -2.37
N ARG A 43 -9.70 -8.00 -1.73
CA ARG A 43 -10.42 -9.12 -1.09
C ARG A 43 -11.09 -10.08 -2.08
N LYS A 44 -11.34 -9.66 -3.32
CA LYS A 44 -11.94 -10.52 -4.37
C LYS A 44 -10.91 -11.16 -5.29
N GLY A 45 -9.68 -10.65 -5.30
CA GLY A 45 -8.66 -11.07 -6.26
C GLY A 45 -7.95 -12.40 -5.95
N ASN A 46 -8.31 -13.09 -4.87
CA ASN A 46 -7.72 -14.38 -4.47
C ASN A 46 -6.17 -14.36 -4.42
N PHE A 47 -5.58 -13.26 -3.96
CA PHE A 47 -4.13 -13.13 -3.81
C PHE A 47 -3.62 -13.93 -2.62
N ASP A 48 -2.41 -14.50 -2.72
CA ASP A 48 -1.70 -15.07 -1.56
C ASP A 48 -0.89 -14.01 -0.79
N ILE A 49 -0.35 -13.02 -1.52
CA ILE A 49 0.51 -11.97 -0.99
C ILE A 49 0.14 -10.63 -1.64
N VAL A 50 0.08 -9.57 -0.83
CA VAL A 50 -0.06 -8.18 -1.27
C VAL A 50 1.19 -7.43 -0.85
N LEU A 51 1.87 -6.86 -1.84
CA LEU A 51 3.01 -5.96 -1.66
C LEU A 51 2.52 -4.53 -1.87
N SER A 52 2.66 -3.68 -0.86
CA SER A 52 2.29 -2.26 -0.95
C SER A 52 3.50 -1.38 -0.68
N PHE A 53 3.59 -0.28 -1.40
CA PHE A 53 4.58 0.76 -1.16
C PHE A 53 3.92 2.10 -1.49
N LEU A 54 4.27 3.15 -0.74
CA LEU A 54 3.61 4.47 -0.64
C LEU A 54 2.59 4.56 0.50
N ALA A 55 2.65 5.63 1.29
CA ALA A 55 1.88 5.79 2.52
C ALA A 55 0.35 5.62 2.35
N ALA A 56 -0.24 6.20 1.30
CA ALA A 56 -1.66 6.05 1.05
C ALA A 56 -2.03 4.64 0.53
N ALA A 57 -1.16 4.03 -0.27
CA ALA A 57 -1.34 2.65 -0.73
C ALA A 57 -1.26 1.67 0.44
N ASN A 58 -0.23 1.82 1.29
CA ASN A 58 -0.03 1.03 2.51
C ASN A 58 -1.28 1.08 3.39
N PHE A 59 -1.77 2.29 3.70
CA PHE A 59 -2.99 2.47 4.48
C PHE A 59 -4.22 1.77 3.86
N MET A 60 -4.41 1.89 2.54
CA MET A 60 -5.54 1.23 1.88
C MET A 60 -5.42 -0.31 1.89
N ALA A 61 -4.20 -0.84 1.74
CA ALA A 61 -3.93 -2.27 1.81
C ALA A 61 -4.12 -2.83 3.23
N GLU A 62 -3.65 -2.12 4.25
CA GLU A 62 -3.87 -2.45 5.66
C GLU A 62 -5.35 -2.43 6.02
N PHE A 63 -6.06 -1.38 5.59
CA PHE A 63 -7.51 -1.31 5.75
C PHE A 63 -8.24 -2.46 5.05
N ALA A 64 -7.72 -2.98 3.93
CA ALA A 64 -8.30 -4.14 3.25
C ALA A 64 -8.20 -5.44 4.08
N GLY A 65 -7.29 -5.49 5.05
CA GLY A 65 -7.09 -6.64 5.94
C GLY A 65 -8.11 -6.79 7.06
N ILE A 66 -8.82 -5.72 7.43
CA ILE A 66 -9.81 -5.75 8.53
C ILE A 66 -11.06 -6.56 8.11
N PRO A 67 -11.78 -7.25 9.00
CA PRO A 67 -11.34 -7.68 10.32
C PRO A 67 -10.37 -8.87 10.23
N TYR A 68 -10.43 -9.66 9.15
CA TYR A 68 -9.56 -10.79 8.88
C TYR A 68 -9.26 -10.91 7.37
N ARG A 69 -8.10 -11.49 7.07
CA ARG A 69 -7.61 -11.81 5.72
C ARG A 69 -6.89 -13.17 5.73
N ASN A 70 -6.88 -13.84 4.59
CA ASN A 70 -6.23 -15.13 4.35
C ASN A 70 -4.90 -15.00 3.57
N TRP A 71 -4.55 -13.79 3.15
CA TRP A 71 -3.34 -13.45 2.40
C TRP A 71 -2.32 -12.74 3.28
N LYS A 72 -1.06 -12.64 2.86
CA LYS A 72 0.04 -11.94 3.56
C LYS A 72 0.25 -10.51 3.07
N LEU A 73 0.51 -9.56 3.97
CA LEU A 73 0.66 -8.14 3.66
C LEU A 73 2.08 -7.70 4.02
N ILE A 74 2.79 -7.21 3.01
CA ILE A 74 4.11 -6.62 3.17
C ILE A 74 4.00 -5.15 2.78
N VAL A 75 4.28 -4.25 3.72
CA VAL A 75 4.24 -2.81 3.48
C VAL A 75 5.65 -2.24 3.42
N GLY A 76 5.89 -1.45 2.38
CA GLY A 76 7.15 -0.80 2.09
C GLY A 76 7.11 0.66 2.52
N GLU A 77 7.91 1.01 3.52
CA GLU A 77 8.15 2.40 3.91
C GLU A 77 9.39 2.92 3.19
N ARG A 78 9.23 4.01 2.44
CA ARG A 78 10.31 4.56 1.59
C ARG A 78 10.64 6.02 1.88
N SER A 79 9.94 6.65 2.83
CA SER A 79 10.17 8.05 3.19
C SER A 79 11.10 8.16 4.40
N THR A 80 12.25 8.81 4.22
CA THR A 80 13.19 9.14 5.30
C THR A 80 12.91 10.48 5.97
N ASN A 81 11.74 11.09 5.74
CA ASN A 81 11.46 12.43 6.25
C ASN A 81 11.23 12.40 7.78
N PRO A 82 12.12 12.98 8.60
CA PRO A 82 11.96 12.98 10.05
C PRO A 82 10.73 13.77 10.52
N ASN A 83 10.13 14.60 9.65
CA ASN A 83 8.88 15.29 9.95
C ASN A 83 7.63 14.39 9.84
N ILE A 84 7.78 13.09 9.58
CA ILE A 84 6.69 12.10 9.67
C ILE A 84 5.96 12.21 11.03
N TYR A 85 6.69 12.50 12.12
CA TYR A 85 6.10 12.70 13.45
C TYR A 85 5.40 14.06 13.65
N LYS A 86 5.39 14.96 12.66
CA LYS A 86 4.68 16.25 12.76
C LYS A 86 3.28 16.18 12.15
N SER A 87 3.04 15.24 11.22
CA SER A 87 1.73 15.09 10.59
C SER A 87 0.84 14.10 11.35
N ALA A 88 -0.27 14.57 11.91
CA ALA A 88 -1.27 13.70 12.54
C ALA A 88 -1.80 12.62 11.57
N LYS A 89 -1.93 12.95 10.28
CA LYS A 89 -2.34 12.02 9.23
C LYS A 89 -1.33 10.88 9.05
N LEU A 90 -0.03 11.20 8.99
CA LEU A 90 1.01 10.17 8.81
C LEU A 90 1.16 9.31 10.07
N LYS A 91 1.01 9.89 11.27
CA LYS A 91 0.93 9.10 12.50
C LYS A 91 -0.24 8.12 12.48
N PHE A 92 -1.41 8.59 12.05
CA PHE A 92 -2.59 7.73 11.95
C PHE A 92 -2.38 6.57 10.97
N TYR A 93 -1.81 6.82 9.78
CA TYR A 93 -1.46 5.75 8.85
C TYR A 93 -0.47 4.76 9.46
N ARG A 94 0.53 5.24 10.22
CA ARG A 94 1.50 4.33 10.86
C ARG A 94 0.87 3.38 11.88
N LEU A 95 -0.19 3.80 12.57
CA LEU A 95 -0.91 2.90 13.48
C LEU A 95 -1.51 1.70 12.73
N PHE A 96 -1.84 1.84 11.45
CA PHE A 96 -2.39 0.75 10.64
C PHE A 96 -1.32 -0.25 10.20
N HIS A 97 -0.02 0.04 10.32
CA HIS A 97 1.04 -0.93 10.08
C HIS A 97 0.92 -2.18 10.97
N PHE A 98 0.23 -2.08 12.12
CA PHE A 98 -0.12 -3.24 12.95
C PHE A 98 -0.91 -4.31 12.16
N PHE A 99 -1.64 -3.94 11.10
CA PHE A 99 -2.36 -4.88 10.25
C PHE A 99 -1.50 -5.53 9.15
N SER A 100 -0.21 -5.16 9.03
CA SER A 100 0.74 -5.79 8.12
C SER A 100 1.40 -7.02 8.75
N ASP A 101 1.82 -8.01 7.95
CA ASP A 101 2.66 -9.12 8.45
C ASP A 101 4.13 -8.69 8.54
N TYR A 102 4.57 -7.85 7.59
CA TYR A 102 5.95 -7.37 7.52
C TYR A 102 6.00 -5.92 7.08
N ILE A 103 6.92 -5.17 7.68
CA ILE A 103 7.28 -3.82 7.27
C ILE A 103 8.71 -3.87 6.73
N VAL A 104 8.92 -3.37 5.51
CA VAL A 104 10.23 -3.30 4.86
C VAL A 104 10.57 -1.84 4.62
N ALA A 105 11.80 -1.44 4.92
CA ALA A 105 12.29 -0.14 4.54
C ALA A 105 13.45 -0.21 3.54
N ASN A 106 13.62 0.87 2.79
CA ASN A 106 14.70 1.02 1.81
C ASN A 106 16.09 1.25 2.43
N SER A 107 16.19 1.43 3.75
CA SER A 107 17.47 1.59 4.45
C SER A 107 17.34 1.34 5.95
N HIS A 108 18.46 1.01 6.61
CA HIS A 108 18.52 0.90 8.07
C HIS A 108 18.14 2.21 8.79
N ALA A 109 18.47 3.37 8.21
CA ALA A 109 18.09 4.66 8.77
C ALA A 109 16.56 4.84 8.79
N ASN A 110 15.89 4.40 7.73
CA ASN A 110 14.43 4.45 7.64
C ASN A 110 13.77 3.45 8.61
N MET A 111 14.31 2.22 8.73
CA MET A 111 13.83 1.26 9.74
C MET A 111 13.85 1.83 11.16
N LYS A 112 14.93 2.52 11.55
CA LYS A 112 15.04 3.16 12.88
C LYS A 112 13.98 4.25 13.14
N ILE A 113 13.43 4.87 12.09
CA ILE A 113 12.34 5.84 12.21
C ILE A 113 11.01 5.11 12.42
N ILE A 114 10.83 3.96 11.79
CA ILE A 114 9.60 3.16 11.86
C ILE A 114 9.48 2.41 13.19
N GLU A 115 10.61 1.92 13.73
CA GLU A 115 10.67 1.22 15.02
C GLU A 115 10.46 2.14 16.24
N LYS A 116 10.56 3.46 16.05
CA LYS A 116 10.27 4.48 17.07
C LYS A 116 8.80 4.89 17.10
#